data_AF-A0A813GG67-F1
#
_entry.id   AF-A0A813GG67-F1
#
_cell.length_a   1.000
_cell.length_b   1.000
_cell.length_c   1.000
_cell.angle_alpha   90.00
_cell.angle_beta   90.00
_cell.angle_gamma   90.00
#
_symmetry.space_group_name_H-M   'P 1'
#
loop_
_entity.id
_entity.type
_entity.pdbx_description
1 polymer ?
#
loop_
_entity_poly.entity_id
_entity_poly.type
_entity_poly.pdbx_seq_one_letter_code
_entity_poly.pdbx_strand_id
1 'polypeptide(L)'
;MMPSYLFFLVLAVTVAAADESSATEARDLDGVTSALGHDDECSSAESCALQALQLRSSKLQAAAAEPEQEGCYTLQEGEGGECAKAIAWAKESGFPLHPEWYPGLDPATSPLVAWQITAWNTSHPACPRPCEVKLDTTTLCNARAPPTLWKPTPTSGSVEVKVLSYNLFWWNLFKIHGGLQASKLLKANSEPRAYDVMGFQECEDPDKVLAPAGLQDQYTMIHSQKATCMGFNPKSWSLIEHGEADVADDMRTEYFGKRSAQWMRIKHKQTGMALFFMNHHGPLSVNSGGGCGGLATAHNLLHVMAQHAQTGDLLILVGDFNANAASKTIQGLWPHLHHVYNSPSFGGVDNIFSNIDSSAVTSTKDLGSSGSDHHAIEAVLVLGGRRLKAATAGAAEQRAAVETLKRAHGGEACLIEPNVQYIFTGNGWTHKFMQITDPRVCCGHCQSEHRCKSWTWTEWSAAAGGPECVLFGSHPSSSVSKEGYASGLPKNEAIAVAVAAEAKS
;
A
#
# COMPACT_ATOMS: atom_id res chain seq x y z
N MET A 1 -26.80 -9.62 7.56
CA MET A 1 -25.89 -8.49 7.34
C MET A 1 -24.54 -9.08 6.98
N MET A 2 -24.29 -9.29 5.69
CA MET A 2 -23.13 -10.02 5.16
C MET A 2 -22.24 -9.07 4.35
N PRO A 3 -20.91 -9.18 4.41
CA PRO A 3 -20.01 -8.35 3.62
C PRO A 3 -19.86 -8.91 2.19
N SER A 4 -19.89 -8.01 1.23
CA SER A 4 -19.74 -8.24 -0.21
C SER A 4 -18.38 -8.87 -0.53
N TYR A 5 -18.39 -10.13 -0.94
CA TYR A 5 -17.28 -10.79 -1.64
C TYR A 5 -17.86 -11.47 -2.88
N LEU A 6 -17.56 -10.98 -4.09
CA LEU A 6 -17.70 -11.80 -5.28
C LEU A 6 -16.72 -11.40 -6.40
N PHE A 7 -15.80 -12.35 -6.66
CA PHE A 7 -15.24 -12.81 -7.93
C PHE A 7 -14.58 -11.82 -8.91
N PHE A 8 -13.28 -11.98 -9.12
CA PHE A 8 -12.60 -11.59 -10.36
C PHE A 8 -12.31 -12.82 -11.23
N LEU A 9 -12.88 -12.82 -12.43
CA LEU A 9 -12.53 -13.71 -13.52
C LEU A 9 -11.19 -13.26 -14.11
N VAL A 10 -10.18 -14.14 -14.12
CA VAL A 10 -8.95 -13.97 -14.89
C VAL A 10 -9.32 -14.16 -16.36
N LEU A 11 -9.37 -13.10 -17.16
CA LEU A 11 -9.27 -13.23 -18.63
C LEU A 11 -7.78 -13.16 -19.00
N ALA A 12 -7.16 -14.34 -19.08
CA ALA A 12 -5.90 -14.52 -19.79
C ALA A 12 -6.19 -14.39 -21.29
N VAL A 13 -5.75 -13.30 -21.93
CA VAL A 13 -5.70 -13.23 -23.39
C VAL A 13 -4.43 -13.96 -23.84
N THR A 14 -4.61 -15.19 -24.32
CA THR A 14 -3.56 -15.94 -25.02
C THR A 14 -3.28 -15.29 -26.37
N VAL A 15 -2.06 -14.82 -26.58
CA VAL A 15 -1.53 -14.45 -27.90
C VAL A 15 -1.30 -15.76 -28.68
N ALA A 16 -2.13 -16.02 -29.67
CA ALA A 16 -1.84 -17.04 -30.69
C ALA A 16 -1.04 -16.38 -31.82
N ALA A 17 0.19 -16.86 -32.00
CA ALA A 17 1.01 -16.55 -33.16
C ALA A 17 0.38 -17.16 -34.42
N ALA A 18 0.31 -16.37 -35.49
CA ALA A 18 0.12 -16.85 -36.84
C ALA A 18 1.20 -16.23 -37.74
N ASP A 19 1.89 -17.12 -38.43
CA ASP A 19 3.11 -16.97 -39.21
C ASP A 19 2.84 -16.31 -40.58
N GLU A 20 3.92 -15.77 -41.15
CA GLU A 20 4.00 -15.01 -42.40
C GLU A 20 3.54 -15.81 -43.63
N SER A 21 2.86 -15.16 -44.58
CA SER A 21 3.28 -15.24 -46.00
C SER A 21 2.58 -14.25 -46.92
N SER A 22 3.39 -13.78 -47.87
CA SER A 22 3.09 -13.25 -49.20
C SER A 22 2.82 -11.75 -49.36
N ALA A 23 3.58 -11.23 -50.33
CA ALA A 23 3.77 -9.83 -50.66
C ALA A 23 2.81 -9.34 -51.76
N THR A 24 2.93 -8.03 -52.01
CA THR A 24 2.56 -7.26 -53.22
C THR A 24 1.08 -7.06 -53.53
N GLU A 25 0.61 -5.81 -53.44
CA GLU A 25 0.41 -4.94 -54.61
C GLU A 25 0.03 -3.52 -54.18
N ALA A 26 0.63 -2.52 -54.82
CA ALA A 26 0.26 -1.12 -54.72
C ALA A 26 -0.80 -0.80 -55.76
N ARG A 27 -1.97 -0.26 -55.36
CA ARG A 27 -2.84 0.54 -56.23
C ARG A 27 -3.59 1.63 -55.47
N ASP A 28 -3.65 2.73 -56.17
CA ASP A 28 -4.18 4.06 -55.91
C ASP A 28 -5.73 4.13 -55.93
N LEU A 29 -6.26 5.23 -55.37
CA LEU A 29 -7.57 5.89 -55.61
C LEU A 29 -8.66 5.86 -54.51
N ASP A 30 -8.89 7.07 -54.00
CA ASP A 30 -10.17 7.78 -53.83
C ASP A 30 -11.38 7.09 -53.18
N GLY A 31 -11.82 7.68 -52.06
CA GLY A 31 -13.09 7.31 -51.43
C GLY A 31 -13.49 8.11 -50.19
N VAL A 32 -13.34 9.44 -50.19
CA VAL A 32 -14.02 10.31 -49.21
C VAL A 32 -14.77 11.42 -49.95
N THR A 33 -15.97 11.10 -50.44
CA THR A 33 -16.99 12.09 -50.74
C THR A 33 -18.38 11.49 -50.54
N SER A 34 -19.04 11.83 -49.44
CA SER A 34 -20.45 12.25 -49.48
C SER A 34 -20.92 12.63 -48.08
N ALA A 35 -21.20 13.93 -47.93
CA ALA A 35 -22.27 14.52 -47.12
C ALA A 35 -21.84 15.88 -46.55
N LEU A 36 -21.61 16.86 -47.42
CA LEU A 36 -21.96 18.25 -47.12
C LEU A 36 -22.58 18.83 -48.40
N GLY A 37 -23.84 19.27 -48.26
CA GLY A 37 -24.70 19.71 -49.33
C GLY A 37 -24.23 21.01 -49.97
N HIS A 38 -24.69 21.19 -51.20
CA HIS A 38 -24.53 22.39 -52.01
C HIS A 38 -25.47 23.48 -51.49
N ASP A 39 -24.92 24.56 -50.95
CA ASP A 39 -25.50 25.89 -51.03
C ASP A 39 -24.46 26.88 -51.57
N ASP A 40 -24.77 27.36 -52.77
CA ASP A 40 -24.08 28.44 -53.48
C ASP A 40 -24.18 29.73 -52.66
N GLU A 41 -23.04 30.34 -52.31
CA GLU A 41 -22.72 31.76 -52.54
C GLU A 41 -21.31 32.06 -51.96
N CYS A 42 -20.27 31.89 -52.77
CA CYS A 42 -18.94 32.46 -52.50
C CYS A 42 -18.34 32.99 -53.80
N SER A 43 -18.58 34.27 -54.05
CA SER A 43 -17.94 35.00 -55.14
C SER A 43 -16.50 35.37 -54.73
N SER A 44 -15.53 34.83 -55.49
CA SER A 44 -14.07 35.09 -55.45
C SER A 44 -13.21 34.29 -54.45
N ALA A 45 -12.04 33.86 -54.94
CA ALA A 45 -11.10 32.95 -54.29
C ALA A 45 -10.36 33.52 -53.07
N GLU A 46 -10.43 34.83 -52.82
CA GLU A 46 -9.74 35.46 -51.67
C GLU A 46 -10.55 35.35 -50.36
N SER A 47 -11.88 35.19 -50.41
CA SER A 47 -12.72 35.11 -49.20
C SER A 47 -12.68 33.73 -48.52
N CYS A 48 -12.53 32.64 -49.28
CA CYS A 48 -12.43 31.28 -48.75
C CYS A 48 -11.13 31.03 -47.96
N ALA A 49 -10.04 31.67 -48.35
CA ALA A 49 -8.77 31.53 -47.63
C ALA A 49 -8.83 32.17 -46.23
N LEU A 50 -9.54 33.30 -46.10
CA LEU A 50 -9.75 33.99 -44.82
C LEU A 50 -10.65 33.20 -43.87
N GLN A 51 -11.74 32.60 -44.35
CA GLN A 51 -12.60 31.75 -43.53
C GLN A 51 -11.91 30.44 -43.09
N ALA A 52 -11.10 29.81 -43.94
CA ALA A 52 -10.34 28.62 -43.55
C ALA A 52 -9.23 28.94 -42.52
N LEU A 53 -8.57 30.10 -42.64
CA LEU A 53 -7.61 30.59 -41.65
C LEU A 53 -8.28 31.01 -40.34
N GLN A 54 -9.46 31.63 -40.39
CA GLN A 54 -10.25 31.96 -39.20
C GLN A 54 -10.83 30.73 -38.52
N LEU A 55 -11.21 29.68 -39.26
CA LEU A 55 -11.63 28.39 -38.70
C LEU A 55 -10.46 27.60 -38.08
N ARG A 56 -9.26 27.71 -38.66
CA ARG A 56 -8.03 27.19 -38.03
C ARG A 56 -7.64 28.01 -36.80
N SER A 57 -7.75 29.34 -36.87
CA SER A 57 -7.49 30.24 -35.75
C SER A 57 -8.50 30.07 -34.63
N SER A 58 -9.78 29.82 -34.94
CA SER A 58 -10.83 29.55 -33.95
C SER A 58 -10.73 28.13 -33.38
N LYS A 59 -10.27 27.14 -34.15
CA LYS A 59 -9.86 25.83 -33.61
C LYS A 59 -8.61 25.92 -32.74
N LEU A 60 -7.65 26.79 -33.08
CA LEU A 60 -6.44 27.06 -32.27
C LEU A 60 -6.76 27.92 -31.03
N GLN A 61 -7.75 28.81 -31.10
CA GLN A 61 -8.24 29.61 -29.95
C GLN A 61 -9.23 28.83 -29.06
N ALA A 62 -9.98 27.86 -29.60
CA ALA A 62 -10.71 26.87 -28.80
C ALA A 62 -9.76 25.84 -28.15
N ALA A 63 -8.52 25.73 -28.67
CA ALA A 63 -7.41 25.04 -28.03
C ALA A 63 -6.51 25.99 -27.21
N ALA A 64 -6.97 27.21 -26.90
CA ALA A 64 -6.37 28.04 -25.86
C ALA A 64 -6.77 27.45 -24.50
N ALA A 65 -6.02 26.41 -24.16
CA ALA A 65 -5.96 25.65 -22.92
C ALA A 65 -6.52 26.38 -21.69
N GLU A 66 -7.57 25.79 -21.10
CA GLU A 66 -7.59 25.70 -19.64
C GLU A 66 -6.24 25.09 -19.20
N PRO A 67 -5.62 25.55 -18.10
CA PRO A 67 -4.30 25.09 -17.72
C PRO A 67 -4.29 23.56 -17.70
N GLU A 68 -3.42 22.92 -18.50
CA GLU A 68 -3.25 21.46 -18.52
C GLU A 68 -3.09 20.98 -17.08
N GLN A 69 -4.15 20.42 -16.50
CA GLN A 69 -4.18 20.07 -15.09
C GLN A 69 -3.64 18.66 -14.90
N GLU A 70 -2.32 18.53 -14.98
CA GLU A 70 -1.62 17.26 -14.76
C GLU A 70 -1.97 16.63 -13.39
N GLY A 71 -2.18 15.31 -13.37
CA GLY A 71 -2.55 14.54 -12.18
C GLY A 71 -4.06 14.44 -11.91
N CYS A 72 -4.91 14.98 -12.79
CA CYS A 72 -6.35 14.72 -12.79
C CYS A 72 -6.93 15.00 -14.18
N TYR A 73 -8.15 14.54 -14.40
CA TYR A 73 -8.91 14.92 -15.58
C TYR A 73 -10.39 14.69 -15.35
N THR A 74 -11.24 15.66 -15.67
CA THR A 74 -12.70 15.49 -15.63
C THR A 74 -13.18 15.13 -17.03
N LEU A 75 -13.73 13.92 -17.18
CA LEU A 75 -14.21 13.42 -18.46
C LEU A 75 -15.37 14.28 -18.98
N GLN A 76 -15.37 14.60 -20.28
CA GLN A 76 -16.42 15.38 -20.91
C GLN A 76 -17.49 14.49 -21.57
N GLU A 77 -18.72 14.98 -21.67
CA GLU A 77 -19.80 14.27 -22.38
C GLU A 77 -19.44 14.07 -23.86
N GLY A 78 -19.65 12.87 -24.37
CA GLY A 78 -19.30 12.50 -25.75
C GLY A 78 -17.81 12.24 -26.01
N GLU A 79 -16.96 12.36 -24.98
CA GLU A 79 -15.55 11.99 -25.07
C GLU A 79 -15.39 10.46 -25.16
N GLY A 80 -14.39 10.00 -25.92
CA GLY A 80 -14.06 8.58 -26.06
C GLY A 80 -13.02 8.11 -25.02
N GLY A 81 -12.31 7.02 -25.36
CA GLY A 81 -11.23 6.48 -24.52
C GLY A 81 -11.67 5.39 -23.54
N GLU A 82 -10.70 4.81 -22.84
CA GLU A 82 -10.92 3.65 -21.97
C GLU A 82 -11.81 3.98 -20.77
N CYS A 83 -11.69 5.20 -20.21
CA CYS A 83 -12.57 5.64 -19.12
C CYS A 83 -14.04 5.73 -19.58
N ALA A 84 -14.30 6.36 -20.73
CA ALA A 84 -15.65 6.49 -21.27
C ALA A 84 -16.27 5.11 -21.56
N LYS A 85 -15.49 4.17 -22.12
CA LYS A 85 -15.92 2.78 -22.34
C LYS A 85 -16.24 2.06 -21.03
N ALA A 86 -15.42 2.23 -20.00
CA ALA A 86 -15.63 1.62 -18.70
C ALA A 86 -16.93 2.14 -18.04
N ILE A 87 -17.17 3.45 -18.11
CA ILE A 87 -18.39 4.07 -17.59
C ILE A 87 -19.62 3.61 -18.39
N ALA A 88 -19.53 3.53 -19.72
CA ALA A 88 -20.62 3.02 -20.56
C ALA A 88 -20.99 1.58 -20.18
N TRP A 89 -19.99 0.70 -20.04
CA TRP A 89 -20.22 -0.67 -19.58
C TRP A 89 -20.84 -0.72 -18.17
N ALA A 90 -20.35 0.12 -17.25
CA ALA A 90 -20.91 0.20 -15.90
C ALA A 90 -22.39 0.60 -15.91
N LYS A 91 -22.79 1.55 -16.76
CA LYS A 91 -24.19 1.98 -16.91
C LYS A 91 -25.08 0.92 -17.57
N GLU A 92 -24.59 0.29 -18.64
CA GLU A 92 -25.41 -0.56 -19.52
C GLU A 92 -25.45 -2.02 -19.07
N SER A 93 -24.40 -2.52 -18.43
CA SER A 93 -24.25 -3.93 -18.05
C SER A 93 -23.97 -4.10 -16.56
N GLY A 94 -23.00 -3.35 -16.02
CA GLY A 94 -22.57 -3.48 -14.63
C GLY A 94 -23.71 -3.22 -13.64
N PHE A 95 -24.33 -2.04 -13.71
CA PHE A 95 -25.39 -1.62 -12.80
C PHE A 95 -26.66 -2.48 -12.91
N PRO A 96 -27.17 -2.83 -14.10
CA PRO A 96 -28.32 -3.73 -14.20
C PRO A 96 -28.09 -5.12 -13.60
N LEU A 97 -26.86 -5.66 -13.66
CA LEU A 97 -26.54 -6.98 -13.13
C LEU A 97 -26.22 -6.95 -11.63
N HIS A 98 -25.51 -5.92 -11.18
CA HIS A 98 -24.97 -5.79 -9.83
C HIS A 98 -25.13 -4.36 -9.30
N PRO A 99 -26.36 -3.91 -8.99
CA PRO A 99 -26.58 -2.56 -8.45
C PRO A 99 -25.86 -2.35 -7.12
N GLU A 100 -25.57 -3.42 -6.36
CA GLU A 100 -24.80 -3.39 -5.12
C GLU A 100 -23.35 -2.93 -5.29
N TRP A 101 -22.78 -2.99 -6.50
CA TRP A 101 -21.43 -2.49 -6.79
C TRP A 101 -21.37 -0.97 -6.95
N TYR A 102 -22.53 -0.32 -7.14
CA TYR A 102 -22.64 1.10 -7.45
C TYR A 102 -23.55 1.83 -6.43
N PRO A 103 -23.25 1.73 -5.12
CA PRO A 103 -24.10 2.29 -4.09
C PRO A 103 -24.26 3.81 -4.28
N GLY A 104 -25.51 4.27 -4.35
CA GLY A 104 -25.85 5.69 -4.48
C GLY A 104 -25.82 6.25 -5.91
N LEU A 105 -25.54 5.42 -6.92
CA LEU A 105 -25.68 5.82 -8.32
C LEU A 105 -27.04 5.44 -8.89
N ASP A 106 -27.51 6.26 -9.82
CA ASP A 106 -28.72 6.06 -10.61
C ASP A 106 -28.38 6.33 -12.09
N PRO A 107 -28.54 5.35 -13.00
CA PRO A 107 -28.16 5.49 -14.41
C PRO A 107 -28.87 6.62 -15.17
N ALA A 108 -30.06 7.03 -14.74
CA ALA A 108 -30.86 8.04 -15.42
C ALA A 108 -30.56 9.47 -14.95
N THR A 109 -30.13 9.63 -13.69
CA THR A 109 -30.04 10.94 -13.04
C THR A 109 -28.63 11.29 -12.55
N SER A 110 -27.76 10.31 -12.34
CA SER A 110 -26.40 10.58 -11.84
C SER A 110 -25.52 11.18 -12.93
N PRO A 111 -24.80 12.28 -12.64
CA PRO A 111 -23.95 12.95 -13.62
C PRO A 111 -22.74 12.07 -13.99
N LEU A 112 -22.14 12.33 -15.16
CA LEU A 112 -20.95 11.60 -15.64
C LEU A 112 -19.83 11.55 -14.61
N VAL A 113 -19.58 12.66 -13.90
CA VAL A 113 -18.54 12.73 -12.88
C VAL A 113 -18.77 11.76 -11.71
N ALA A 114 -20.03 11.48 -11.34
CA ALA A 114 -20.33 10.50 -10.29
C ALA A 114 -19.96 9.08 -10.72
N TRP A 115 -20.18 8.76 -12.00
CA TRP A 115 -19.73 7.50 -12.58
C TRP A 115 -18.21 7.43 -12.70
N GLN A 116 -17.57 8.53 -13.08
CA GLN A 116 -16.10 8.62 -13.13
C GLN A 116 -15.49 8.41 -11.74
N ILE A 117 -16.06 8.99 -10.68
CA ILE A 117 -15.62 8.78 -9.29
C ILE A 117 -15.69 7.30 -8.92
N THR A 118 -16.80 6.64 -9.23
CA THR A 118 -16.94 5.21 -8.93
C THR A 118 -15.95 4.37 -9.72
N ALA A 119 -15.78 4.63 -11.02
CA ALA A 119 -14.82 3.92 -11.86
C ALA A 119 -13.36 4.15 -11.41
N TRP A 120 -13.04 5.37 -10.99
CA TRP A 120 -11.76 5.74 -10.40
C TRP A 120 -11.51 5.04 -9.05
N ASN A 121 -12.56 4.83 -8.25
CA ASN A 121 -12.48 4.16 -6.95
C ASN A 121 -12.42 2.63 -7.03
N THR A 122 -12.71 2.03 -8.20
CA THR A 122 -12.57 0.58 -8.42
C THR A 122 -11.15 0.24 -8.88
N SER A 123 -10.60 -0.87 -8.37
CA SER A 123 -9.16 -1.18 -8.24
C SER A 123 -8.32 -1.34 -9.53
N HIS A 124 -8.75 -0.80 -10.67
CA HIS A 124 -7.97 -0.67 -11.90
C HIS A 124 -8.44 0.59 -12.62
N PRO A 125 -7.85 1.77 -12.37
CA PRO A 125 -8.39 3.02 -12.91
C PRO A 125 -8.18 3.08 -14.43
N ALA A 126 -9.18 2.60 -15.18
CA ALA A 126 -9.40 3.03 -16.56
C ALA A 126 -9.73 4.54 -16.59
N CYS A 127 -10.15 5.09 -15.45
CA CYS A 127 -10.54 6.48 -15.28
C CYS A 127 -9.55 7.25 -14.39
N PRO A 128 -9.08 8.42 -14.84
CA PRO A 128 -8.34 9.34 -13.97
C PRO A 128 -9.29 9.94 -12.92
N ARG A 129 -8.72 10.41 -11.80
CA ARG A 129 -9.43 11.24 -10.83
C ARG A 129 -10.02 12.49 -11.49
N PRO A 130 -11.31 12.82 -11.27
CA PRO A 130 -11.86 14.12 -11.66
C PRO A 130 -11.15 15.29 -10.96
N CYS A 131 -10.90 16.39 -11.67
CA CYS A 131 -10.12 17.51 -11.12
C CYS A 131 -10.82 18.27 -9.99
N GLU A 132 -12.14 18.19 -9.92
CA GLU A 132 -12.96 18.74 -8.83
C GLU A 132 -12.86 17.92 -7.54
N VAL A 133 -12.46 16.65 -7.62
CA VAL A 133 -12.32 15.77 -6.45
C VAL A 133 -10.95 15.97 -5.84
N LYS A 134 -10.89 16.60 -4.67
CA LYS A 134 -9.67 16.61 -3.84
C LYS A 134 -9.56 15.31 -3.05
N LEU A 135 -8.33 14.80 -2.89
CA LEU A 135 -8.11 13.66 -2.03
C LEU A 135 -8.35 14.09 -0.58
N ASP A 136 -8.97 13.20 0.20
CA ASP A 136 -9.38 13.53 1.56
C ASP A 136 -8.16 13.87 2.42
N THR A 137 -8.09 15.10 2.92
CA THR A 137 -7.12 15.59 3.90
C THR A 137 -7.46 15.08 5.31
N THR A 138 -7.93 13.84 5.41
CA THR A 138 -8.29 13.22 6.69
C THR A 138 -7.17 13.39 7.71
N THR A 139 -7.49 13.21 8.98
CA THR A 139 -6.46 13.10 10.02
C THR A 139 -5.41 12.04 9.71
N LEU A 140 -5.68 11.05 8.84
CA LEU A 140 -4.73 10.02 8.42
C LEU A 140 -3.63 10.58 7.51
N CYS A 141 -3.96 11.48 6.58
CA CYS A 141 -3.00 12.05 5.63
C CYS A 141 -2.24 13.27 6.18
N ASN A 142 -2.62 13.75 7.36
CA ASN A 142 -1.91 14.84 8.01
C ASN A 142 -0.62 14.31 8.67
N ALA A 143 0.52 14.51 8.01
CA ALA A 143 1.84 14.19 8.55
C ALA A 143 2.16 15.08 9.77
N ARG A 144 1.65 14.67 10.94
CA ARG A 144 1.92 15.30 12.24
C ARG A 144 3.32 14.94 12.69
N ALA A 145 3.96 15.80 13.49
CA ALA A 145 5.22 15.44 14.12
C ALA A 145 5.04 14.17 14.99
N PRO A 146 5.98 13.21 14.97
CA PRO A 146 5.85 12.01 15.77
C PRO A 146 5.87 12.35 17.28
N PRO A 147 5.09 11.63 18.11
CA PRO A 147 5.09 11.85 19.55
C PRO A 147 6.40 11.38 20.17
N THR A 148 6.76 11.93 21.33
CA THR A 148 7.85 11.36 22.14
C THR A 148 7.35 10.13 22.89
N LEU A 149 7.90 8.96 22.56
CA LEU A 149 7.67 7.73 23.31
C LEU A 149 8.67 7.62 24.48
N TRP A 150 8.35 6.75 25.43
CA TRP A 150 9.11 6.54 26.66
C TRP A 150 9.83 5.19 26.65
N LYS A 151 10.80 5.03 27.54
CA LYS A 151 11.34 3.72 27.91
C LYS A 151 10.40 3.02 28.91
N PRO A 152 10.30 1.68 28.88
CA PRO A 152 9.47 0.96 29.83
C PRO A 152 10.03 1.08 31.27
N THR A 153 9.13 1.15 32.25
CA THR A 153 9.50 1.20 33.67
C THR A 153 10.08 -0.16 34.08
N PRO A 154 11.30 -0.21 34.65
CA PRO A 154 11.87 -1.46 35.14
C PRO A 154 10.98 -2.13 36.19
N THR A 155 10.89 -3.46 36.13
CA THR A 155 10.15 -4.27 37.10
C THR A 155 11.05 -4.76 38.23
N SER A 156 10.47 -4.96 39.41
CA SER A 156 11.17 -5.50 40.59
C SER A 156 11.62 -6.96 40.42
N GLY A 157 11.00 -7.69 39.48
CA GLY A 157 11.39 -9.03 39.06
C GLY A 157 11.56 -9.12 37.54
N SER A 158 12.21 -10.18 37.06
CA SER A 158 12.35 -10.46 35.63
C SER A 158 11.00 -10.92 35.07
N VAL A 159 10.49 -10.23 34.04
CA VAL A 159 9.31 -10.61 33.28
C VAL A 159 9.74 -10.92 31.86
N GLU A 160 9.59 -12.17 31.46
CA GLU A 160 9.79 -12.59 30.08
C GLU A 160 8.46 -12.54 29.35
N VAL A 161 8.44 -11.95 28.16
CA VAL A 161 7.28 -11.80 27.27
C VAL A 161 7.60 -12.49 25.96
N LYS A 162 6.87 -13.57 25.66
CA LYS A 162 6.99 -14.31 24.41
C LYS A 162 5.90 -13.86 23.42
N VAL A 163 6.32 -13.43 22.25
CA VAL A 163 5.49 -12.72 21.25
C VAL A 163 5.45 -13.52 19.95
N LEU A 164 4.28 -13.55 19.32
CA LEU A 164 4.08 -14.06 17.95
C LEU A 164 3.49 -12.97 17.05
N SER A 165 3.96 -12.91 15.80
CA SER A 165 3.27 -12.25 14.68
C SER A 165 3.12 -13.21 13.52
N TYR A 166 1.95 -13.25 12.89
CA TYR A 166 1.73 -14.13 11.74
C TYR A 166 0.57 -13.68 10.83
N ASN A 167 0.87 -13.32 9.57
CA ASN A 167 -0.16 -13.20 8.54
C ASN A 167 -0.59 -14.61 8.10
N LEU A 168 -1.88 -14.90 8.26
CA LEU A 168 -2.46 -16.21 8.06
C LEU A 168 -2.84 -16.51 6.61
N PHE A 169 -2.71 -15.55 5.69
CA PHE A 169 -3.13 -15.66 4.30
C PHE A 169 -4.53 -16.29 4.17
N TRP A 170 -5.52 -15.65 4.82
CA TRP A 170 -6.78 -16.29 5.20
C TRP A 170 -7.48 -16.96 4.04
N TRP A 171 -7.54 -16.25 2.92
CA TRP A 171 -8.23 -16.70 1.73
C TRP A 171 -7.68 -18.06 1.28
N ASN A 172 -6.37 -18.18 1.13
CA ASN A 172 -5.78 -19.40 0.63
C ASN A 172 -5.63 -20.45 1.74
N LEU A 173 -5.01 -20.09 2.85
CA LEU A 173 -4.68 -21.06 3.89
C LEU A 173 -5.94 -21.58 4.61
N PHE A 174 -6.91 -20.73 4.92
CA PHE A 174 -8.09 -21.11 5.69
C PHE A 174 -9.30 -21.43 4.81
N LYS A 175 -9.65 -20.58 3.84
CA LYS A 175 -10.85 -20.85 3.01
C LYS A 175 -10.63 -21.97 2.00
N ILE A 176 -9.42 -22.14 1.46
CA ILE A 176 -9.10 -23.23 0.51
C ILE A 176 -8.49 -24.45 1.21
N HIS A 177 -7.51 -24.25 2.09
CA HIS A 177 -6.73 -25.36 2.68
C HIS A 177 -7.09 -25.72 4.13
N GLY A 178 -8.06 -25.05 4.75
CA GLY A 178 -8.60 -25.41 6.08
C GLY A 178 -7.69 -25.10 7.28
N GLY A 179 -6.56 -24.41 7.10
CA GLY A 179 -5.79 -23.77 8.18
C GLY A 179 -4.94 -24.67 9.08
N LEU A 180 -5.04 -25.99 8.97
CA LEU A 180 -4.44 -26.93 9.94
C LEU A 180 -2.92 -26.78 10.11
N GLN A 181 -2.20 -26.35 9.07
CA GLN A 181 -0.75 -26.18 9.11
C GLN A 181 -0.35 -25.06 10.08
N ALA A 182 -1.00 -23.90 9.99
CA ALA A 182 -0.83 -22.81 10.95
C ALA A 182 -1.09 -23.27 12.39
N SER A 183 -2.20 -23.97 12.64
CA SER A 183 -2.52 -24.48 13.98
C SER A 183 -1.43 -25.43 14.51
N LYS A 184 -0.86 -26.30 13.67
CA LYS A 184 0.25 -27.19 14.07
C LYS A 184 1.51 -26.41 14.42
N LEU A 185 1.86 -25.37 13.64
CA LEU A 185 2.99 -24.49 13.96
C LEU A 185 2.81 -23.82 15.32
N LEU A 186 1.62 -23.32 15.62
CA LEU A 186 1.30 -22.70 16.90
C LEU A 186 1.46 -23.69 18.05
N LYS A 187 0.94 -24.91 17.92
CA LYS A 187 1.07 -25.93 18.95
C LYS A 187 2.53 -26.31 19.19
N ALA A 188 3.29 -26.53 18.11
CA ALA A 188 4.70 -26.94 18.19
C ALA A 188 5.58 -25.89 18.89
N ASN A 189 5.24 -24.59 18.76
CA ASN A 189 6.01 -23.50 19.35
C ASN A 189 5.39 -22.93 20.63
N SER A 190 4.24 -23.43 21.09
CA SER A 190 3.63 -23.06 22.38
C SER A 190 4.09 -23.93 23.56
N GLU A 191 5.01 -24.87 23.35
CA GLU A 191 5.55 -25.77 24.38
C GLU A 191 7.09 -25.65 24.46
N PRO A 192 7.70 -25.79 25.65
CA PRO A 192 7.07 -25.95 26.97
C PRO A 192 6.50 -24.63 27.52
N ARG A 193 6.66 -23.53 26.80
CA ARG A 193 6.19 -22.19 27.20
C ARG A 193 5.27 -21.60 26.14
N ALA A 194 4.03 -21.35 26.56
CA ALA A 194 3.01 -20.66 25.77
C ALA A 194 3.44 -19.22 25.43
N TYR A 195 2.88 -18.67 24.35
CA TYR A 195 2.99 -17.26 24.04
C TYR A 195 2.30 -16.44 25.15
N ASP A 196 2.81 -15.24 25.40
CA ASP A 196 2.16 -14.27 26.26
C ASP A 196 1.15 -13.44 25.45
N VAL A 197 1.54 -13.07 24.23
CA VAL A 197 0.73 -12.32 23.28
C VAL A 197 0.95 -12.81 21.84
N MET A 198 -0.09 -12.74 21.03
CA MET A 198 -0.08 -13.14 19.61
C MET A 198 -0.82 -12.10 18.77
N GLY A 199 -0.27 -11.74 17.60
CA GLY A 199 -0.92 -10.91 16.59
C GLY A 199 -1.06 -11.67 15.27
N PHE A 200 -2.27 -11.67 14.71
CA PHE A 200 -2.60 -12.30 13.45
C PHE A 200 -3.15 -11.27 12.46
N GLN A 201 -2.66 -11.32 11.22
CA GLN A 201 -3.17 -10.55 10.10
C GLN A 201 -3.87 -11.52 9.15
N GLU A 202 -4.82 -10.99 8.37
CA GLU A 202 -5.77 -11.82 7.63
C GLU A 202 -6.40 -12.88 8.54
N CYS A 203 -7.00 -12.45 9.64
CA CYS A 203 -7.69 -13.33 10.57
C CYS A 203 -9.15 -12.93 10.64
N GLU A 204 -10.04 -13.76 10.07
CA GLU A 204 -11.49 -13.55 10.15
C GLU A 204 -12.16 -14.37 11.29
N ASP A 205 -11.48 -15.40 11.80
CA ASP A 205 -12.04 -16.29 12.84
C ASP A 205 -10.91 -16.91 13.68
N PRO A 206 -10.61 -16.35 14.87
CA PRO A 206 -9.51 -16.86 15.69
C PRO A 206 -9.73 -18.28 16.22
N ASP A 207 -10.99 -18.76 16.32
CA ASP A 207 -11.28 -20.11 16.80
C ASP A 207 -10.82 -21.15 15.78
N LYS A 208 -10.97 -20.87 14.48
CA LYS A 208 -10.42 -21.74 13.41
C LYS A 208 -8.91 -21.85 13.47
N VAL A 209 -8.22 -20.83 13.98
CA VAL A 209 -6.77 -20.83 14.13
C VAL A 209 -6.36 -21.70 15.33
N LEU A 210 -6.99 -21.51 16.48
CA LEU A 210 -6.55 -22.10 17.75
C LEU A 210 -7.19 -23.45 18.09
N ALA A 211 -8.46 -23.66 17.74
CA ALA A 211 -9.19 -24.87 18.11
C ALA A 211 -8.57 -26.17 17.56
N PRO A 212 -8.09 -26.24 16.30
CA PRO A 212 -7.44 -27.45 15.79
C PRO A 212 -6.14 -27.81 16.55
N ALA A 213 -5.55 -26.85 17.25
CA ALA A 213 -4.35 -27.01 18.07
C ALA A 213 -4.65 -27.28 19.56
N GLY A 214 -5.92 -27.25 19.98
CA GLY A 214 -6.32 -27.32 21.39
C GLY A 214 -5.81 -26.11 22.20
N LEU A 215 -5.70 -24.94 21.56
CA LEU A 215 -5.17 -23.71 22.18
C LEU A 215 -6.25 -22.70 22.54
N GLN A 216 -7.49 -22.89 22.10
CA GLN A 216 -8.59 -21.93 22.25
C GLN A 216 -8.86 -21.55 23.71
N ASP A 217 -8.74 -22.51 24.65
CA ASP A 217 -8.97 -22.27 26.08
C ASP A 217 -7.74 -21.66 26.80
N GLN A 218 -6.61 -21.53 26.10
CA GLN A 218 -5.36 -20.99 26.67
C GLN A 218 -5.23 -19.48 26.47
N TYR A 219 -6.04 -18.88 25.61
CA TYR A 219 -5.91 -17.49 25.20
C TYR A 219 -7.25 -16.77 25.23
N THR A 220 -7.22 -15.50 25.59
CA THR A 220 -8.34 -14.59 25.35
C THR A 220 -8.09 -13.89 24.03
N MET A 221 -8.99 -14.07 23.06
CA MET A 221 -8.88 -13.53 21.71
C MET A 221 -9.72 -12.26 21.54
N ILE A 222 -9.18 -11.29 20.82
CA ILE A 222 -9.82 -10.03 20.44
C ILE A 222 -9.79 -9.95 18.91
N HIS A 223 -10.98 -9.93 18.29
CA HIS A 223 -11.14 -9.85 16.85
C HIS A 223 -11.49 -8.42 16.43
N SER A 224 -10.88 -7.92 15.35
CA SER A 224 -11.16 -6.61 14.76
C SER A 224 -12.13 -6.74 13.59
N GLN A 225 -12.75 -5.63 13.18
CA GLN A 225 -13.64 -5.63 12.02
C GLN A 225 -12.90 -5.73 10.67
N LYS A 226 -11.56 -5.68 10.68
CA LYS A 226 -10.71 -5.55 9.50
C LYS A 226 -9.76 -6.73 9.29
N ALA A 227 -10.26 -7.93 9.58
CA ALA A 227 -9.54 -9.18 9.41
C ALA A 227 -8.17 -9.19 10.13
N THR A 228 -8.12 -8.69 11.36
CA THR A 228 -6.98 -8.86 12.27
C THR A 228 -7.48 -9.43 13.59
N CYS A 229 -6.70 -10.31 14.19
CA CYS A 229 -6.98 -10.85 15.51
C CYS A 229 -5.75 -10.70 16.40
N MET A 230 -5.95 -10.57 17.70
CA MET A 230 -4.86 -10.70 18.66
C MET A 230 -5.32 -11.51 19.88
N GLY A 231 -4.37 -12.04 20.63
CA GLY A 231 -4.68 -12.77 21.86
C GLY A 231 -3.62 -12.59 22.91
N PHE A 232 -4.01 -12.79 24.17
CA PHE A 232 -3.10 -12.85 25.31
C PHE A 232 -3.38 -14.07 26.18
N ASN A 233 -2.37 -14.53 26.92
CA ASN A 233 -2.53 -15.63 27.86
C ASN A 233 -3.10 -15.13 29.20
N PRO A 234 -4.37 -15.45 29.54
CA PRO A 234 -5.02 -14.92 30.73
C PRO A 234 -4.50 -15.54 32.03
N LYS A 235 -3.63 -16.57 31.98
CA LYS A 235 -2.99 -17.10 33.21
C LYS A 235 -2.05 -16.07 33.81
N SER A 236 -1.26 -15.40 32.99
CA SER A 236 -0.23 -14.43 33.43
C SER A 236 -0.69 -12.98 33.35
N TRP A 237 -1.72 -12.70 32.53
CA TRP A 237 -2.12 -11.34 32.19
C TRP A 237 -3.60 -11.08 32.45
N SER A 238 -3.93 -9.83 32.77
CA SER A 238 -5.30 -9.33 32.85
C SER A 238 -5.49 -8.18 31.87
N LEU A 239 -6.57 -8.19 31.11
CA LEU A 239 -6.96 -7.10 30.23
C LEU A 239 -7.27 -5.82 31.02
N ILE A 240 -6.75 -4.68 30.56
CA ILE A 240 -7.13 -3.35 31.04
C ILE A 240 -8.14 -2.74 30.07
N GLU A 241 -7.74 -2.64 28.80
CA GLU A 241 -8.53 -2.04 27.72
C GLU A 241 -8.04 -2.53 26.35
N HIS A 242 -8.86 -2.38 25.32
CA HIS A 242 -8.49 -2.67 23.94
C HIS A 242 -9.27 -1.77 22.98
N GLY A 243 -8.80 -1.66 21.74
CA GLY A 243 -9.45 -0.87 20.71
C GLY A 243 -8.84 -1.08 19.34
N GLU A 244 -9.33 -0.30 18.39
CA GLU A 244 -8.81 -0.23 17.03
C GLU A 244 -8.90 1.21 16.54
N ALA A 245 -7.95 1.60 15.68
CA ALA A 245 -7.94 2.90 15.03
C ALA A 245 -7.46 2.76 13.58
N ASP A 246 -8.06 3.54 12.69
CA ASP A 246 -7.57 3.67 11.32
C ASP A 246 -6.25 4.43 11.31
N VAL A 247 -5.28 3.93 10.56
CA VAL A 247 -3.92 4.51 10.49
C VAL A 247 -3.46 4.77 9.07
N ALA A 248 -4.09 4.14 8.08
CA ALA A 248 -3.82 4.35 6.67
C ALA A 248 -5.02 3.91 5.83
N ASP A 249 -5.02 4.31 4.56
CA ASP A 249 -5.89 3.76 3.51
C ASP A 249 -5.01 3.19 2.42
N ASP A 250 -5.44 2.12 1.77
CA ASP A 250 -4.70 1.58 0.63
C ASP A 250 -4.50 2.63 -0.49
N MET A 251 -3.47 2.42 -1.31
CA MET A 251 -3.35 3.07 -2.60
C MET A 251 -4.55 2.69 -3.47
N ARG A 252 -5.03 3.66 -4.26
CA ARG A 252 -6.20 3.47 -5.12
C ARG A 252 -5.98 2.42 -6.21
N THR A 253 -4.74 2.29 -6.68
CA THR A 253 -4.33 1.27 -7.65
C THR A 253 -4.32 -0.14 -7.08
N GLU A 254 -4.48 -0.31 -5.76
CA GLU A 254 -4.56 -1.61 -5.08
C GLU A 254 -5.41 -1.49 -3.80
N TYR A 255 -6.69 -1.17 -3.98
CA TYR A 255 -7.56 -0.77 -2.87
C TYR A 255 -8.43 -1.92 -2.34
N PHE A 256 -8.24 -2.27 -1.07
CA PHE A 256 -9.09 -3.20 -0.30
C PHE A 256 -9.72 -2.52 0.92
N GLY A 257 -9.26 -1.32 1.28
CA GLY A 257 -9.95 -0.45 2.22
C GLY A 257 -9.01 0.30 3.15
N LYS A 258 -9.60 0.77 4.24
CA LYS A 258 -8.89 1.41 5.34
C LYS A 258 -8.14 0.37 6.18
N ARG A 259 -6.92 0.66 6.57
CA ARG A 259 -6.06 -0.21 7.40
C ARG A 259 -6.01 0.27 8.84
N SER A 260 -6.09 -0.67 9.78
CA SER A 260 -6.13 -0.37 11.21
C SER A 260 -4.89 -0.81 11.97
N ALA A 261 -4.70 -0.15 13.10
CA ALA A 261 -3.94 -0.63 14.23
C ALA A 261 -4.93 -1.15 15.28
N GLN A 262 -4.96 -2.46 15.48
CA GLN A 262 -5.67 -3.09 16.59
C GLN A 262 -4.74 -3.04 17.80
N TRP A 263 -5.24 -2.76 19.00
CA TRP A 263 -4.38 -2.72 20.19
C TRP A 263 -5.09 -3.25 21.44
N MET A 264 -4.29 -3.73 22.40
CA MET A 264 -4.70 -4.04 23.76
C MET A 264 -3.68 -3.54 24.77
N ARG A 265 -4.17 -3.11 25.93
CA ARG A 265 -3.37 -2.83 27.10
C ARG A 265 -3.66 -3.88 28.17
N ILE A 266 -2.64 -4.57 28.62
CA ILE A 266 -2.74 -5.70 29.56
C ILE A 266 -1.76 -5.53 30.72
N LYS A 267 -2.10 -6.10 31.86
CA LYS A 267 -1.30 -6.04 33.09
C LYS A 267 -0.80 -7.42 33.48
N HIS A 268 0.50 -7.55 33.70
CA HIS A 268 1.10 -8.75 34.23
C HIS A 268 0.67 -8.92 35.69
N LYS A 269 0.02 -10.04 36.02
CA LYS A 269 -0.62 -10.26 37.32
C LYS A 269 0.36 -10.26 38.48
N GLN A 270 1.57 -10.79 38.28
CA GLN A 270 2.55 -10.95 39.35
C GLN A 270 3.32 -9.67 39.67
N THR A 271 3.77 -8.92 38.64
CA THR A 271 4.62 -7.74 38.83
C THR A 271 3.88 -6.42 38.70
N GLY A 272 2.65 -6.44 38.17
CA GLY A 272 1.88 -5.24 37.86
C GLY A 272 2.37 -4.47 36.63
N MET A 273 3.39 -4.97 35.92
CA MET A 273 3.89 -4.39 34.68
C MET A 273 2.77 -4.29 33.64
N ALA A 274 2.65 -3.15 32.97
CA ALA A 274 1.72 -2.96 31.87
C ALA A 274 2.42 -3.15 30.52
N LEU A 275 1.74 -3.85 29.61
CA LEU A 275 2.12 -4.05 28.23
C LEU A 275 1.02 -3.47 27.34
N PHE A 276 1.41 -2.59 26.44
CA PHE A 276 0.62 -2.17 25.29
C PHE A 276 1.06 -2.96 24.07
N PHE A 277 0.18 -3.82 23.56
CA PHE A 277 0.42 -4.66 22.40
C PHE A 277 -0.43 -4.17 21.22
N MET A 278 0.21 -3.86 20.10
CA MET A 278 -0.43 -3.40 18.87
C MET A 278 -0.19 -4.42 17.75
N ASN A 279 -1.24 -4.72 17.01
CA ASN A 279 -1.24 -5.57 15.83
C ASN A 279 -1.69 -4.74 14.61
N HIS A 280 -0.90 -4.76 13.55
CA HIS A 280 -1.13 -3.96 12.35
C HIS A 280 -1.14 -4.84 11.09
N HIS A 281 -2.06 -4.54 10.17
CA HIS A 281 -2.01 -5.04 8.80
C HIS A 281 -1.94 -3.83 7.87
N GLY A 282 -0.76 -3.58 7.32
CA GLY A 282 -0.42 -2.33 6.65
C GLY A 282 -1.00 -2.19 5.25
N PRO A 283 -0.95 -0.96 4.71
CA PRO A 283 -1.60 -0.62 3.45
C PRO A 283 -0.85 -1.14 2.24
N LEU A 284 -1.62 -1.53 1.24
CA LEU A 284 -1.16 -1.80 -0.10
C LEU A 284 -1.09 -0.48 -0.89
N SER A 285 -0.28 -0.38 -1.94
CA SER A 285 0.72 -1.36 -2.36
C SER A 285 1.92 -1.42 -1.41
N VAL A 286 2.64 -2.53 -1.45
CA VAL A 286 3.85 -2.73 -0.64
C VAL A 286 4.80 -1.53 -0.76
N ASN A 287 5.35 -1.10 0.38
CA ASN A 287 6.23 0.03 0.61
C ASN A 287 5.66 1.44 0.42
N SER A 288 4.44 1.58 -0.10
CA SER A 288 3.83 2.90 -0.34
C SER A 288 3.44 3.62 0.96
N GLY A 289 3.05 2.85 1.98
CA GLY A 289 2.36 3.39 3.14
C GLY A 289 0.93 3.86 2.85
N GLY A 290 0.34 3.39 1.75
CA GLY A 290 -1.05 3.68 1.38
C GLY A 290 -1.23 5.04 0.73
N GLY A 291 -2.47 5.45 0.50
CA GLY A 291 -2.80 6.72 -0.17
C GLY A 291 -2.20 7.96 0.50
N CYS A 292 -1.93 7.91 1.81
CA CYS A 292 -1.32 9.02 2.57
C CYS A 292 0.22 9.00 2.61
N GLY A 293 0.86 7.90 2.19
CA GLY A 293 2.31 7.73 2.22
C GLY A 293 2.87 7.20 3.54
N GLY A 294 4.08 6.64 3.47
CA GLY A 294 4.68 5.90 4.58
C GLY A 294 4.95 6.69 5.86
N LEU A 295 5.38 7.96 5.77
CA LEU A 295 5.61 8.77 6.97
C LEU A 295 4.32 9.05 7.75
N ALA A 296 3.21 9.30 7.04
CA ALA A 296 1.92 9.52 7.68
C ALA A 296 1.48 8.25 8.43
N THR A 297 1.57 7.09 7.78
CA THR A 297 1.26 5.78 8.38
C THR A 297 2.12 5.49 9.61
N ALA A 298 3.44 5.70 9.53
CA ALA A 298 4.34 5.53 10.67
C ALA A 298 3.94 6.43 11.86
N HIS A 299 3.67 7.71 11.59
CA HIS A 299 3.31 8.66 12.64
C HIS A 299 1.93 8.35 13.24
N ASN A 300 0.96 7.89 12.45
CA ASN A 300 -0.34 7.49 12.94
C ASN A 300 -0.21 6.30 13.91
N LEU A 301 0.60 5.29 13.58
CA LEU A 301 0.90 4.18 14.50
C LEU A 301 1.49 4.66 15.83
N LEU A 302 2.46 5.57 15.77
CA LEU A 302 3.07 6.15 16.99
C LEU A 302 2.07 6.95 17.82
N HIS A 303 1.14 7.67 17.18
CA HIS A 303 0.09 8.41 17.88
C HIS A 303 -0.91 7.48 18.56
N VAL A 304 -1.30 6.38 17.92
CA VAL A 304 -2.17 5.37 18.56
C VAL A 304 -1.51 4.84 19.84
N MET A 305 -0.20 4.56 19.81
CA MET A 305 0.54 4.19 21.03
C MET A 305 0.50 5.29 22.09
N ALA A 306 0.83 6.52 21.72
CA ALA A 306 0.89 7.64 22.66
C ALA A 306 -0.49 7.99 23.26
N GLN A 307 -1.57 7.74 22.53
CA GLN A 307 -2.95 8.02 22.96
C GLN A 307 -3.51 6.94 23.89
N HIS A 308 -3.14 5.67 23.68
CA HIS A 308 -3.78 4.54 24.35
C HIS A 308 -2.87 3.74 25.28
N ALA A 309 -1.56 4.03 25.30
CA ALA A 309 -0.64 3.54 26.29
C ALA A 309 -0.38 4.59 27.39
N GLN A 310 0.28 4.19 28.48
CA GLN A 310 0.71 5.10 29.55
C GLN A 310 2.22 5.12 29.68
N THR A 311 2.77 6.29 30.07
CA THR A 311 4.20 6.43 30.34
C THR A 311 4.69 5.34 31.29
N GLY A 312 5.72 4.60 30.84
CA GLY A 312 6.29 3.46 31.56
C GLY A 312 5.79 2.10 31.07
N ASP A 313 4.76 2.03 30.23
CA ASP A 313 4.32 0.78 29.62
C ASP A 313 5.41 0.21 28.69
N LEU A 314 5.51 -1.13 28.65
CA LEU A 314 6.19 -1.83 27.56
C LEU A 314 5.34 -1.71 26.30
N LEU A 315 5.93 -1.28 25.19
CA LEU A 315 5.28 -1.19 23.89
C LEU A 315 5.78 -2.33 23.02
N ILE A 316 4.87 -3.07 22.40
CA ILE A 316 5.18 -4.08 21.38
C ILE A 316 4.22 -3.85 20.21
N LEU A 317 4.79 -3.62 19.03
CA LEU A 317 4.05 -3.51 17.79
C LEU A 317 4.47 -4.66 16.88
N VAL A 318 3.49 -5.39 16.36
CA VAL A 318 3.71 -6.48 15.43
C VAL A 318 2.82 -6.33 14.21
N GLY A 319 3.21 -7.01 13.14
CA GLY A 319 2.29 -7.34 12.08
C GLY A 319 2.94 -7.49 10.72
N ASP A 320 2.10 -7.69 9.72
CA ASP A 320 2.45 -7.52 8.32
C ASP A 320 2.21 -6.04 7.97
N PHE A 321 3.29 -5.31 7.73
CA PHE A 321 3.22 -3.88 7.47
C PHE A 321 2.96 -3.56 6.01
N ASN A 322 3.00 -4.55 5.10
CA ASN A 322 3.19 -4.31 3.68
C ASN A 322 4.32 -3.29 3.43
N ALA A 323 5.35 -3.30 4.27
CA ALA A 323 6.43 -2.33 4.22
C ALA A 323 7.71 -2.95 4.77
N ASN A 324 8.77 -2.89 3.99
CA ASN A 324 10.10 -3.32 4.38
C ASN A 324 11.06 -2.12 4.49
N ALA A 325 12.36 -2.38 4.65
CA ALA A 325 13.38 -1.33 4.87
C ALA A 325 13.44 -0.25 3.77
N ALA A 326 12.93 -0.51 2.55
CA ALA A 326 12.84 0.50 1.50
C ALA A 326 11.80 1.57 1.81
N SER A 327 10.75 1.23 2.56
CA SER A 327 9.60 2.09 2.80
C SER A 327 9.88 3.22 3.78
N LYS A 328 9.24 4.36 3.54
CA LYS A 328 9.15 5.45 4.51
C LYS A 328 8.38 5.09 5.78
N THR A 329 7.52 4.07 5.75
CA THR A 329 6.84 3.57 6.96
C THR A 329 7.86 3.03 7.96
N ILE A 330 8.72 2.10 7.53
CA ILE A 330 9.72 1.48 8.39
C ILE A 330 10.80 2.49 8.80
N GLN A 331 11.30 3.28 7.85
CA GLN A 331 12.28 4.34 8.13
C GLN A 331 11.74 5.40 9.09
N GLY A 332 10.42 5.65 9.08
CA GLY A 332 9.76 6.57 10.01
C GLY A 332 9.58 6.02 11.42
N LEU A 333 9.63 4.69 11.60
CA LEU A 333 9.52 4.04 12.92
C LEU A 333 10.88 3.86 13.61
N TRP A 334 11.95 3.63 12.84
CA TRP A 334 13.30 3.39 13.36
C TRP A 334 13.81 4.41 14.40
N PRO A 335 13.58 5.73 14.26
CA PRO A 335 14.04 6.70 15.26
C PRO A 335 13.29 6.63 16.60
N HIS A 336 12.14 5.95 16.64
CA HIS A 336 11.22 5.98 17.78
C HIS A 336 11.06 4.64 18.48
N LEU A 337 11.31 3.54 17.76
CA LEU A 337 11.17 2.18 18.27
C LEU A 337 12.37 1.34 17.85
N HIS A 338 12.81 0.49 18.76
CA HIS A 338 13.77 -0.56 18.47
C HIS A 338 13.15 -1.57 17.49
N HIS A 339 13.81 -1.77 16.34
CA HIS A 339 13.43 -2.82 15.40
C HIS A 339 13.92 -4.17 15.94
N VAL A 340 13.00 -5.02 16.41
CA VAL A 340 13.33 -6.28 17.07
C VAL A 340 13.64 -7.38 16.04
N TYR A 341 12.81 -7.51 15.01
CA TYR A 341 12.97 -8.55 14.00
C TYR A 341 12.07 -8.28 12.78
N ASN A 342 12.49 -8.76 11.61
CA ASN A 342 11.64 -8.87 10.42
C ASN A 342 11.74 -10.27 9.79
N SER A 343 10.65 -10.72 9.18
CA SER A 343 10.62 -11.97 8.41
C SER A 343 11.43 -11.86 7.11
N PRO A 344 11.73 -12.98 6.42
CA PRO A 344 12.20 -12.94 5.04
C PRO A 344 11.09 -12.68 4.01
N SER A 345 9.80 -12.77 4.37
CA SER A 345 8.67 -12.63 3.45
C SER A 345 8.69 -11.27 2.77
N PHE A 346 8.56 -11.25 1.44
CA PHE A 346 8.43 -10.04 0.63
C PHE A 346 9.48 -8.95 0.92
N GLY A 347 10.72 -9.36 1.20
CA GLY A 347 11.81 -8.44 1.53
C GLY A 347 11.80 -7.89 2.97
N GLY A 348 10.94 -8.42 3.83
CA GLY A 348 10.85 -8.07 5.26
C GLY A 348 9.65 -7.22 5.63
N VAL A 349 8.45 -7.61 5.18
CA VAL A 349 7.21 -6.88 5.48
C VAL A 349 6.61 -7.21 6.84
N ASP A 350 6.86 -8.41 7.37
CA ASP A 350 6.43 -8.75 8.73
C ASP A 350 7.47 -8.25 9.73
N ASN A 351 7.07 -7.37 10.66
CA ASN A 351 8.01 -6.71 11.57
C ASN A 351 7.54 -6.79 13.04
N ILE A 352 8.51 -6.78 13.95
CA ILE A 352 8.32 -6.60 15.40
C ILE A 352 9.10 -5.37 15.85
N PHE A 353 8.42 -4.43 16.51
CA PHE A 353 8.98 -3.22 17.10
C PHE A 353 8.70 -3.16 18.60
N SER A 354 9.60 -2.51 19.35
CA SER A 354 9.38 -2.26 20.78
C SER A 354 10.10 -1.00 21.26
N ASN A 355 9.67 -0.43 22.39
CA ASN A 355 10.37 0.67 23.07
C ASN A 355 11.48 0.18 24.04
N ILE A 356 11.85 -1.10 23.98
CA ILE A 356 12.87 -1.70 24.84
C ILE A 356 14.27 -1.58 24.23
N ASP A 357 15.30 -1.59 25.07
CA ASP A 357 16.69 -1.66 24.62
C ASP A 357 17.01 -3.04 24.03
N SER A 358 17.85 -3.09 22.99
CA SER A 358 18.23 -4.31 22.27
C SER A 358 18.76 -5.43 23.19
N SER A 359 19.42 -5.08 24.29
CA SER A 359 19.92 -6.03 25.29
C SER A 359 18.83 -6.82 26.03
N ALA A 360 17.58 -6.38 25.93
CA ALA A 360 16.44 -7.05 26.52
C ALA A 360 15.77 -8.06 25.59
N VAL A 361 16.14 -8.09 24.31
CA VAL A 361 15.69 -9.11 23.36
C VAL A 361 16.60 -10.33 23.54
N THR A 362 16.03 -11.44 24.01
CA THR A 362 16.80 -12.66 24.33
C THR A 362 16.74 -13.70 23.22
N SER A 363 15.70 -13.66 22.37
CA SER A 363 15.55 -14.57 21.24
C SER A 363 14.66 -13.93 20.18
N THR A 364 14.99 -14.18 18.91
CA THR A 364 14.13 -13.93 17.74
C THR A 364 14.17 -15.16 16.85
N LYS A 365 13.04 -15.55 16.25
CA LYS A 365 12.98 -16.73 15.38
C LYS A 365 12.05 -16.52 14.20
N ASP A 366 12.49 -17.04 13.06
CA ASP A 366 11.64 -17.39 11.94
C ASP A 366 11.12 -18.82 12.17
N LEU A 367 9.80 -18.98 12.27
CA LEU A 367 9.14 -20.26 12.49
C LEU A 367 8.74 -20.94 11.18
N GLY A 368 9.00 -20.30 10.04
CA GLY A 368 8.60 -20.74 8.72
C GLY A 368 7.15 -20.35 8.37
N SER A 369 6.77 -20.63 7.11
CA SER A 369 5.50 -20.18 6.57
C SER A 369 4.30 -21.07 6.90
N SER A 370 4.52 -22.37 7.17
CA SER A 370 3.46 -23.33 7.50
C SER A 370 2.15 -23.20 6.70
N GLY A 371 2.29 -23.04 5.38
CA GLY A 371 1.17 -22.95 4.43
C GLY A 371 0.67 -21.53 4.13
N SER A 372 1.09 -20.52 4.91
CA SER A 372 0.98 -19.12 4.51
C SER A 372 2.08 -18.78 3.50
N ASP A 373 1.89 -17.69 2.76
CA ASP A 373 2.95 -17.02 1.99
C ASP A 373 3.80 -16.09 2.86
N HIS A 374 3.37 -15.82 4.09
CA HIS A 374 4.16 -15.17 5.13
C HIS A 374 4.75 -16.16 6.11
N HIS A 375 5.93 -15.84 6.64
CA HIS A 375 6.54 -16.57 7.74
C HIS A 375 5.99 -16.11 9.10
N ALA A 376 5.69 -17.05 9.99
CA ALA A 376 5.40 -16.73 11.39
C ALA A 376 6.70 -16.33 12.10
N ILE A 377 6.68 -15.22 12.83
CA ILE A 377 7.86 -14.70 13.53
C ILE A 377 7.64 -14.58 15.03
N GLU A 378 8.68 -14.91 15.80
CA GLU A 378 8.69 -14.92 17.26
C GLU A 378 9.77 -14.01 17.82
N ALA A 379 9.46 -13.35 18.94
CA ALA A 379 10.45 -12.69 19.79
C ALA A 379 10.22 -12.99 21.27
N VAL A 380 11.30 -13.03 22.05
CA VAL A 380 11.28 -13.10 23.50
C VAL A 380 11.98 -11.88 24.06
N LEU A 381 11.25 -11.10 24.86
CA LEU A 381 11.74 -9.87 25.48
C LEU A 381 11.73 -10.03 27.01
N VAL A 382 12.74 -9.51 27.69
CA VAL A 382 12.87 -9.60 29.15
C VAL A 382 12.95 -8.21 29.77
N LEU A 383 11.95 -7.86 30.59
CA LEU A 383 11.96 -6.63 31.37
C LEU A 383 12.32 -6.91 32.84
N GLY A 384 13.23 -6.12 33.40
CA GLY A 384 13.72 -6.29 34.78
C GLY A 384 14.76 -7.41 34.94
N GLY A 385 15.23 -7.64 36.18
CA GLY A 385 16.28 -8.61 36.49
C GLY A 385 17.72 -8.09 36.29
N ARG A 386 18.73 -8.93 36.63
CA ARG A 386 20.16 -8.59 36.42
C ARG A 386 20.43 -8.48 34.92
N ARG A 387 20.83 -7.29 34.45
CA ARG A 387 21.22 -7.02 33.07
C ARG A 387 22.31 -8.01 32.62
N LEU A 388 21.97 -8.88 31.67
CA LEU A 388 22.98 -9.56 30.86
C LEU A 388 23.66 -8.48 30.00
N LYS A 389 24.98 -8.60 29.83
CA LYS A 389 25.82 -7.58 29.18
C LYS A 389 25.22 -7.13 27.84
N ALA A 390 25.30 -5.83 27.60
CA ALA A 390 24.82 -5.17 26.39
C ALA A 390 25.42 -5.82 25.14
N ALA A 391 24.56 -6.38 24.28
CA ALA A 391 24.88 -6.58 22.88
C ALA A 391 24.52 -5.29 22.14
N THR A 392 25.41 -4.84 21.26
CA THR A 392 25.29 -3.73 20.31
C THR A 392 24.24 -4.01 19.23
N ALA A 393 23.07 -4.51 19.62
CA ALA A 393 22.13 -5.21 18.76
C ALA A 393 21.29 -4.26 17.88
N GLY A 394 20.82 -3.10 18.38
CA GLY A 394 19.87 -2.27 17.61
C GLY A 394 20.29 -1.88 16.19
N ALA A 395 21.57 -1.58 15.95
CA ALA A 395 22.09 -1.31 14.61
C ALA A 395 22.22 -2.58 13.75
N ALA A 396 22.43 -3.75 14.37
CA ALA A 396 22.49 -5.04 13.70
C ALA A 396 21.13 -5.48 13.14
N GLU A 397 20.03 -5.23 13.84
CA GLU A 397 18.69 -5.61 13.37
C GLU A 397 18.22 -4.77 12.18
N GLN A 398 18.42 -3.45 12.22
CA GLN A 398 18.12 -2.58 11.07
C GLN A 398 18.98 -2.93 9.86
N ARG A 399 20.27 -3.24 10.08
CA ARG A 399 21.15 -3.75 9.03
C ARG A 399 20.65 -5.08 8.46
N ALA A 400 20.19 -6.00 9.30
CA ALA A 400 19.59 -7.26 8.84
C ALA A 400 18.30 -7.04 8.03
N ALA A 401 17.50 -6.04 8.37
CA ALA A 401 16.34 -5.64 7.58
C ALA A 401 16.75 -5.13 6.19
N VAL A 402 17.81 -4.32 6.11
CA VAL A 402 18.39 -3.90 4.82
C VAL A 402 18.95 -5.09 4.02
N GLU A 403 19.61 -6.05 4.67
CA GLU A 403 20.05 -7.30 4.01
C GLU A 403 18.86 -8.13 3.50
N THR A 404 17.71 -8.08 4.17
CA THR A 404 16.49 -8.74 3.72
C THR A 404 15.91 -8.06 2.50
N LEU A 405 15.85 -6.73 2.49
CA LEU A 405 15.46 -5.94 1.31
C LEU A 405 16.32 -6.27 0.08
N LYS A 406 17.63 -6.51 0.25
CA LYS A 406 18.50 -6.89 -0.89
C LYS A 406 18.04 -8.17 -1.58
N ARG A 407 17.29 -9.04 -0.90
CA ARG A 407 16.71 -10.27 -1.45
C ARG A 407 15.30 -10.08 -2.04
N ALA A 408 14.68 -8.92 -1.88
CA ALA A 408 13.37 -8.61 -2.46
C ALA A 408 13.40 -8.56 -3.99
N HIS A 409 12.29 -8.86 -4.66
CA HIS A 409 12.18 -8.88 -6.12
C HIS A 409 10.92 -8.17 -6.62
N GLY A 410 10.93 -7.64 -7.85
CA GLY A 410 9.74 -6.98 -8.39
C GLY A 410 9.38 -5.68 -7.66
N GLY A 411 8.08 -5.44 -7.41
CA GLY A 411 7.57 -4.19 -6.85
C GLY A 411 7.89 -3.97 -5.36
N GLU A 412 7.98 -5.04 -4.57
CA GLU A 412 8.33 -5.01 -3.13
C GLU A 412 9.77 -4.54 -2.85
N ALA A 413 10.63 -4.50 -3.86
CA ALA A 413 11.99 -4.00 -3.73
C ALA A 413 12.08 -2.48 -3.90
N CYS A 414 10.98 -1.84 -4.28
CA CYS A 414 10.92 -0.43 -4.66
C CYS A 414 10.55 0.46 -3.47
N LEU A 415 11.03 1.70 -3.49
CA LEU A 415 10.41 2.78 -2.73
C LEU A 415 9.29 3.37 -3.58
N ILE A 416 8.11 3.55 -2.99
CA ILE A 416 6.96 4.24 -3.57
C ILE A 416 6.54 5.36 -2.62
N GLU A 417 6.41 6.57 -3.13
CA GLU A 417 5.97 7.76 -2.42
C GLU A 417 4.72 8.31 -3.13
N PRO A 418 3.52 7.94 -2.68
CA PRO A 418 2.27 8.43 -3.26
C PRO A 418 2.04 9.90 -2.90
N ASN A 419 1.35 10.62 -3.78
CA ASN A 419 1.11 12.06 -3.70
C ASN A 419 2.39 12.90 -3.60
N VAL A 420 3.47 12.41 -4.23
CA VAL A 420 4.77 13.09 -4.28
C VAL A 420 5.22 13.23 -5.72
N GLN A 421 5.55 14.47 -6.11
CA GLN A 421 6.25 14.78 -7.34
C GLN A 421 7.73 15.04 -7.02
N TYR A 422 8.62 14.28 -7.65
CA TYR A 422 10.05 14.57 -7.65
C TYR A 422 10.37 15.75 -8.56
N ILE A 423 11.26 16.62 -8.08
CA ILE A 423 11.76 17.79 -8.79
C ILE A 423 13.22 17.53 -9.14
N PHE A 424 13.63 17.94 -10.33
CA PHE A 424 14.97 17.73 -10.86
C PHE A 424 15.58 19.07 -11.31
N THR A 425 16.88 19.24 -11.10
CA THR A 425 17.65 20.37 -11.62
C THR A 425 18.54 19.92 -12.77
N GLY A 426 18.30 20.45 -13.97
CA GLY A 426 19.11 20.20 -15.16
C GLY A 426 18.49 19.22 -16.16
N ASN A 427 19.20 19.02 -17.28
CA ASN A 427 18.76 18.14 -18.36
C ASN A 427 19.46 16.79 -18.21
N GLY A 428 18.75 15.84 -17.60
CA GLY A 428 19.17 14.45 -17.46
C GLY A 428 18.57 13.54 -18.52
N TRP A 429 19.02 12.28 -18.56
CA TRP A 429 18.33 11.25 -19.34
C TRP A 429 16.92 11.02 -18.79
N THR A 430 15.94 10.95 -19.68
CA THR A 430 14.56 10.61 -19.35
C THR A 430 13.97 9.64 -20.37
N HIS A 431 13.04 8.79 -19.93
CA HIS A 431 12.25 7.93 -20.82
C HIS A 431 10.79 7.91 -20.35
N LYS A 432 9.86 8.20 -21.26
CA LYS A 432 8.43 8.23 -21.00
C LYS A 432 7.73 6.96 -21.48
N PHE A 433 6.83 6.44 -20.67
CA PHE A 433 5.88 5.39 -21.00
C PHE A 433 4.47 5.92 -20.79
N MET A 434 3.62 5.77 -21.81
CA MET A 434 2.24 6.21 -21.78
C MET A 434 1.32 5.06 -21.35
N GLN A 435 0.14 5.38 -20.82
CA GLN A 435 -0.90 4.42 -20.46
C GLN A 435 -0.46 3.40 -19.40
N ILE A 436 0.48 3.79 -18.54
CA ILE A 436 0.90 2.99 -17.39
C ILE A 436 -0.10 3.25 -16.27
N THR A 437 -1.02 2.34 -16.00
CA THR A 437 -2.13 2.55 -15.03
C THR A 437 -1.73 2.35 -13.56
N ASP A 438 -0.55 1.79 -13.31
CA ASP A 438 -0.08 1.47 -11.96
C ASP A 438 1.38 1.91 -11.73
N PRO A 439 1.67 2.70 -10.68
CA PRO A 439 3.02 3.17 -10.38
C PRO A 439 4.02 2.05 -10.07
N ARG A 440 3.58 0.84 -9.67
CA ARG A 440 4.48 -0.31 -9.48
C ARG A 440 5.13 -0.74 -10.79
N VAL A 441 4.44 -0.57 -11.90
CA VAL A 441 4.96 -0.86 -13.25
C VAL A 441 6.06 0.13 -13.63
N CYS A 442 5.96 1.40 -13.20
CA CYS A 442 7.06 2.36 -13.33
C CYS A 442 8.34 1.87 -12.67
N CYS A 443 8.23 1.33 -11.46
CA CYS A 443 9.40 0.78 -10.79
C CYS A 443 9.97 -0.42 -11.57
N GLY A 444 9.13 -1.31 -12.09
CA GLY A 444 9.56 -2.42 -12.95
C GLY A 444 10.38 -1.95 -14.15
N HIS A 445 9.88 -0.97 -14.89
CA HIS A 445 10.60 -0.37 -16.01
C HIS A 445 11.92 0.27 -15.57
N CYS A 446 11.91 1.03 -14.48
CA CYS A 446 13.11 1.65 -13.93
C CYS A 446 14.17 0.62 -13.51
N GLN A 447 13.76 -0.49 -12.89
CA GLN A 447 14.67 -1.57 -12.50
C GLN A 447 15.30 -2.27 -13.73
N SER A 448 14.58 -2.36 -14.84
CA SER A 448 15.08 -2.96 -16.08
C SER A 448 16.04 -2.06 -16.86
N GLU A 449 16.09 -0.76 -16.55
CA GLU A 449 16.90 0.24 -17.25
C GLU A 449 18.06 0.70 -16.37
N HIS A 450 19.27 0.25 -16.72
CA HIS A 450 20.50 0.52 -15.96
C HIS A 450 20.80 2.01 -15.70
N ARG A 451 20.31 2.92 -16.56
CA ARG A 451 20.47 4.37 -16.37
C ARG A 451 19.51 4.94 -15.34
N CYS A 452 18.39 4.28 -15.06
CA CYS A 452 17.33 4.81 -14.23
C CYS A 452 17.74 4.90 -12.76
N LYS A 453 17.48 6.06 -12.15
CA LYS A 453 17.77 6.39 -10.75
C LYS A 453 16.52 6.73 -9.95
N SER A 454 15.47 7.19 -10.62
CA SER A 454 14.17 7.46 -10.02
C SER A 454 13.09 7.48 -11.08
N TRP A 455 11.84 7.44 -10.66
CA TRP A 455 10.69 7.52 -11.56
C TRP A 455 9.59 8.38 -10.96
N THR A 456 8.75 8.94 -11.83
CA THR A 456 7.51 9.64 -11.47
C THR A 456 6.39 9.11 -12.34
N TRP A 457 5.31 8.70 -11.69
CA TRP A 457 4.04 8.33 -12.28
C TRP A 457 3.05 9.48 -12.08
N THR A 458 2.31 9.81 -13.14
CA THR A 458 1.25 10.81 -13.13
C THR A 458 -0.04 10.12 -13.54
N GLU A 459 -1.09 10.29 -12.75
CA GLU A 459 -2.40 9.69 -12.98
C GLU A 459 -3.05 10.16 -14.30
N TRP A 460 -2.77 11.40 -14.70
CA TRP A 460 -3.18 11.92 -16.00
C TRP A 460 -2.18 12.96 -16.51
N SER A 461 -1.79 12.83 -17.77
CA SER A 461 -1.09 13.89 -18.51
C SER A 461 -1.78 14.20 -19.82
N ALA A 462 -1.78 15.47 -20.21
CA ALA A 462 -2.31 15.89 -21.50
C ALA A 462 -1.53 15.25 -22.67
N ALA A 463 -0.20 15.13 -22.50
CA ALA A 463 0.69 14.56 -23.50
C ALA A 463 0.41 13.06 -23.77
N ALA A 464 0.03 12.29 -22.76
CA ALA A 464 -0.29 10.87 -22.92
C ALA A 464 -1.78 10.60 -23.20
N GLY A 465 -2.66 11.59 -22.98
CA GLY A 465 -4.11 11.36 -22.97
C GLY A 465 -4.50 10.27 -21.97
N GLY A 466 -3.84 10.25 -20.81
CA GLY A 466 -3.87 9.12 -19.89
C GLY A 466 -2.77 9.18 -18.84
N PRO A 467 -2.64 8.13 -18.01
CA PRO A 467 -1.57 8.06 -17.03
C PRO A 467 -0.21 7.93 -17.73
N GLU A 468 0.80 8.60 -17.17
CA GLU A 468 2.15 8.66 -17.72
C GLU A 468 3.16 8.20 -16.67
N CYS A 469 4.16 7.47 -17.12
CA CYS A 469 5.33 7.12 -16.33
C CYS A 469 6.58 7.75 -16.94
N VAL A 470 7.37 8.45 -16.14
CA VAL A 470 8.64 9.04 -16.56
C VAL A 470 9.78 8.48 -15.71
N LEU A 471 10.75 7.87 -16.38
CA LEU A 471 12.01 7.43 -15.80
C LEU A 471 13.04 8.55 -15.88
N PHE A 472 13.86 8.68 -14.85
CA PHE A 472 14.92 9.70 -14.76
C PHE A 472 16.26 9.04 -14.46
N GLY A 473 17.31 9.53 -15.12
CA GLY A 473 18.69 9.07 -14.92
C GLY A 473 19.45 9.78 -13.80
N SER A 474 18.75 10.61 -13.03
CA SER A 474 19.28 11.42 -11.94
C SER A 474 18.45 11.20 -10.68
N HIS A 475 19.05 11.41 -9.51
CA HIS A 475 18.30 11.54 -8.26
C HIS A 475 17.50 12.84 -8.22
N PRO A 476 16.35 12.89 -7.51
CA PRO A 476 15.61 14.12 -7.32
C PRO A 476 16.43 15.15 -6.52
N SER A 477 16.36 16.42 -6.93
CA SER A 477 16.94 17.55 -6.16
C SER A 477 16.06 17.92 -4.98
N SER A 478 14.75 17.78 -5.12
CA SER A 478 13.76 17.97 -4.06
C SER A 478 12.47 17.22 -4.42
N SER A 479 11.46 17.31 -3.56
CA SER A 479 10.13 16.79 -3.84
C SER A 479 9.07 17.75 -3.31
N VAL A 480 7.86 17.66 -3.88
CA VAL A 480 6.69 18.41 -3.44
C VAL A 480 5.51 17.47 -3.29
N SER A 481 4.63 17.75 -2.33
CA SER A 481 3.35 17.04 -2.24
C SER A 481 2.46 17.49 -3.40
N LYS A 482 1.97 16.53 -4.18
CA LYS A 482 1.11 16.77 -5.33
C LYS A 482 0.19 15.57 -5.58
N GLU A 483 -1.11 15.81 -5.49
CA GLU A 483 -2.13 14.80 -5.77
C GLU A 483 -2.07 14.31 -7.22
N GLY A 484 -2.37 13.03 -7.45
CA GLY A 484 -2.32 12.43 -8.78
C GLY A 484 -0.91 12.15 -9.28
N TYR A 485 0.07 12.20 -8.38
CA TYR A 485 1.45 11.80 -8.64
C TYR A 485 1.85 10.68 -7.67
N ALA A 486 2.73 9.81 -8.12
CA ALA A 486 3.52 8.95 -7.25
C ALA A 486 4.96 8.96 -7.78
N SER A 487 5.93 9.09 -6.90
CA SER A 487 7.34 9.01 -7.27
C SER A 487 8.02 7.90 -6.50
N GLY A 488 9.19 7.49 -6.96
CA GLY A 488 9.90 6.43 -6.24
C GLY A 488 11.27 6.12 -6.79
N LEU A 489 11.87 5.11 -6.17
CA LEU A 489 13.23 4.67 -6.45
C LEU A 489 13.22 3.18 -6.82
N PRO A 490 14.01 2.77 -7.84
CA PRO A 490 14.25 1.36 -8.13
C PRO A 490 15.07 0.73 -7.00
N LYS A 491 15.07 -0.61 -6.91
CA LYS A 491 15.71 -1.40 -5.85
C LYS A 491 17.09 -0.90 -5.41
N ASN A 492 18.03 -0.72 -6.34
CA ASN A 492 19.41 -0.35 -5.99
C ASN A 492 19.48 1.01 -5.26
N GLU A 493 18.65 1.95 -5.68
CA GLU A 493 18.59 3.29 -5.09
C GLU A 493 17.77 3.28 -3.79
N ALA A 494 16.71 2.48 -3.72
CA ALA A 494 15.95 2.26 -2.49
C ALA A 494 16.81 1.62 -1.37
N ILE A 495 17.68 0.66 -1.71
CA ILE A 495 18.65 0.09 -0.77
C ILE A 495 19.61 1.17 -0.26
N ALA A 496 20.13 2.03 -1.14
CA ALA A 496 21.03 3.09 -0.73
C ALA A 496 20.37 4.07 0.26
N VAL A 497 19.10 4.43 0.02
CA VAL A 497 18.30 5.25 0.95
C VAL A 497 18.06 4.53 2.27
N ALA A 498 17.76 3.22 2.24
CA ALA A 498 17.56 2.42 3.45
C ALA A 498 18.84 2.33 4.31
N VAL A 499 20.01 2.14 3.68
CA VAL A 499 21.32 2.18 4.36
C VAL A 499 21.56 3.55 5.00
N ALA A 500 21.26 4.64 4.28
CA ALA A 500 21.42 5.98 4.82
C ALA A 500 20.45 6.28 5.97
N ALA A 501 19.27 5.65 6.01
CA ALA A 501 18.31 5.75 7.09
C ALA A 501 18.76 4.93 8.32
N GLU A 502 19.27 3.71 8.13
CA GLU A 502 19.87 2.89 9.20
C GLU A 502 21.01 3.64 9.89
N ALA A 503 21.88 4.30 9.14
CA ALA A 503 23.00 5.05 9.72
C ALA A 503 22.59 6.30 10.53
N LYS A 504 21.34 6.75 10.44
CA LYS A 504 20.83 7.96 11.11
C LYS A 504 19.96 7.67 12.34
N SER A 505 19.36 6.48 12.40
CA SER A 505 18.61 5.99 13.56
C SER A 505 19.53 5.42 14.62
#